data_AF-X1ADC3-F1
#
_entry.id   AF-X1ADC3-F1
#
_cell.length_a   1.000
_cell.length_b   1.000
_cell.length_c   1.000
_cell.angle_alpha   90.00
_cell.angle_beta   90.00
_cell.angle_gamma   90.00
#
_symmetry.space_group_name_H-M   'P 1'
#
loop_
_entity.id
_entity.type
_entity.pdbx_description
1 polymer ?
#
loop_
_entity_poly.entity_id
_entity_poly.type
_entity_poly.pdbx_seq_one_letter_code
_entity_poly.pdbx_strand_id
1 'polypeptide(L)'
;MPDYVYNYAVPYRWYKKCGVRRYGFHGTSLLYVAKRAAVLLNKDPFECNLISCHIGNGVSVNAVKNGLSYDTSMGFTPLEGAIMGTRAGDHDAALDFYVMQKEGYSPQEMYKILNKKSGILGITGKYVDRRDVIEAASKGYERAKLAIEMESYLLIL
;
A
#
# COMPACT_ATOMS: atom_id res chain seq x y z
N MET A 1 4.02 1.04 -16.87
CA MET A 1 5.15 0.62 -16.03
C MET A 1 6.25 -0.03 -16.88
N PRO A 2 7.45 0.58 -16.93
CA PRO A 2 8.67 -0.02 -17.48
C PRO A 2 9.11 -1.30 -16.73
N ASP A 3 9.96 -2.12 -17.34
CA ASP A 3 10.43 -3.39 -16.78
C ASP A 3 11.26 -3.26 -15.51
N TYR A 4 12.12 -2.26 -15.42
CA TYR A 4 12.87 -1.94 -14.20
C TYR A 4 11.98 -1.42 -13.07
N VAL A 5 10.73 -1.04 -13.34
CA VAL A 5 9.75 -0.64 -12.31
C VAL A 5 8.96 -1.84 -11.81
N TYR A 6 8.55 -2.74 -12.72
CA TYR A 6 7.68 -3.84 -12.33
C TYR A 6 8.40 -5.13 -11.91
N ASN A 7 9.68 -5.30 -12.26
CA ASN A 7 10.41 -6.51 -11.87
C ASN A 7 10.94 -6.39 -10.43
N TYR A 8 10.74 -7.44 -9.64
CA TYR A 8 11.41 -7.57 -8.35
C TYR A 8 12.83 -8.10 -8.51
N ALA A 9 13.73 -7.70 -7.62
CA ALA A 9 15.11 -8.17 -7.52
C ALA A 9 15.20 -9.59 -6.89
N VAL A 10 14.47 -10.53 -7.48
CA VAL A 10 14.38 -11.95 -7.09
C VAL A 10 14.72 -12.82 -8.30
N PRO A 11 14.91 -14.16 -8.17
CA PRO A 11 15.29 -14.99 -9.30
C PRO A 11 14.41 -14.77 -10.53
N TYR A 12 14.99 -14.31 -11.64
CA TYR A 12 14.26 -13.86 -12.84
C TYR A 12 13.35 -14.94 -13.44
N ARG A 13 13.66 -16.23 -13.19
CA ARG A 13 12.81 -17.37 -13.56
C ARG A 13 11.39 -17.28 -12.97
N TRP A 14 11.20 -16.61 -11.82
CA TRP A 14 9.88 -16.43 -11.21
C TRP A 14 9.01 -15.47 -12.01
N TYR A 15 9.58 -14.40 -12.56
CA TYR A 15 8.88 -13.57 -13.54
C TYR A 15 8.51 -14.40 -14.78
N LYS A 16 9.49 -15.09 -15.38
CA LYS A 16 9.29 -15.82 -16.64
C LYS A 16 8.31 -16.99 -16.55
N LYS A 17 8.29 -17.72 -15.42
CA LYS A 17 7.46 -18.94 -15.25
C LYS A 17 6.17 -18.70 -14.47
N CYS A 18 6.21 -17.79 -13.50
CA CYS A 18 5.12 -17.61 -12.54
C CYS A 18 4.45 -16.22 -12.65
N GLY A 19 4.97 -15.34 -13.51
CA GLY A 19 4.44 -13.97 -13.63
C GLY A 19 4.66 -13.13 -12.39
N VAL A 20 5.70 -13.40 -11.59
CA VAL A 20 6.05 -12.59 -10.42
C VAL A 20 6.57 -11.24 -10.87
N ARG A 21 5.77 -10.20 -10.63
CA ARG A 21 6.02 -8.79 -10.96
C ARG A 21 5.07 -7.91 -10.15
N ARG A 22 5.35 -6.61 -10.11
CA ARG A 22 4.39 -5.57 -9.70
C ARG A 22 3.25 -5.52 -10.72
N TYR A 23 2.02 -5.64 -10.23
CA TYR A 23 0.80 -5.43 -11.01
C TYR A 23 0.15 -4.09 -10.65
N GLY A 24 0.10 -3.79 -9.35
CA GLY A 24 -0.66 -2.65 -8.83
C GLY A 24 -2.17 -2.88 -8.82
N PHE A 25 -2.86 -2.14 -7.97
CA PHE A 25 -4.31 -2.21 -7.80
C PHE A 25 -4.89 -0.80 -7.69
N HIS A 26 -6.21 -0.70 -7.50
CA HIS A 26 -6.98 0.54 -7.59
C HIS A 26 -6.91 1.23 -8.96
N GLY A 27 -6.57 0.50 -10.03
CA GLY A 27 -6.36 1.05 -11.38
C GLY A 27 -7.53 1.88 -11.91
N THR A 28 -8.78 1.43 -11.71
CA THR A 28 -9.98 2.20 -12.13
C THR A 28 -10.09 3.54 -11.40
N SER A 29 -9.85 3.55 -10.08
CA SER A 29 -9.88 4.78 -9.29
C SER A 29 -8.76 5.72 -9.72
N LEU A 30 -7.53 5.21 -9.85
CA LEU A 30 -6.35 5.97 -10.23
C LEU A 30 -6.47 6.56 -11.65
N LEU A 31 -6.99 5.78 -12.60
CA LEU A 31 -7.27 6.24 -13.96
C LEU A 31 -8.31 7.38 -13.97
N TYR A 32 -9.38 7.22 -13.20
CA TYR A 32 -10.42 8.25 -13.10
C TYR A 32 -9.87 9.56 -12.53
N VAL A 33 -9.16 9.50 -11.40
CA VAL A 33 -8.63 10.72 -10.75
C VAL A 33 -7.57 11.40 -11.61
N ALA A 34 -6.71 10.65 -12.32
CA ALA A 34 -5.75 11.24 -13.24
C ALA A 34 -6.43 12.02 -14.38
N LYS A 35 -7.48 11.44 -14.99
CA LYS A 35 -8.28 12.13 -16.01
C LYS A 35 -9.01 13.35 -15.45
N ARG A 36 -9.58 13.25 -14.24
CA ARG A 36 -10.25 14.41 -13.60
C ARG A 36 -9.28 15.52 -13.25
N ALA A 37 -8.07 15.19 -12.79
CA ALA A 37 -7.03 16.15 -12.52
C ALA A 37 -6.63 16.93 -13.79
N ALA A 38 -6.48 16.27 -14.94
CA ALA A 38 -6.20 16.94 -16.21
C ALA A 38 -7.27 17.99 -16.57
N VAL A 39 -8.56 17.63 -16.40
CA VAL A 39 -9.68 18.57 -16.61
C VAL A 39 -9.61 19.75 -15.64
N LEU A 40 -9.36 19.52 -14.35
CA LEU A 40 -9.27 20.57 -13.34
C LEU A 40 -8.07 21.50 -13.56
N LEU A 41 -6.98 20.98 -14.10
CA LEU A 41 -5.77 21.72 -14.44
C LEU A 41 -5.89 22.43 -15.80
N ASN A 42 -6.97 22.20 -16.56
CA ASN A 42 -7.15 22.66 -17.93
C ASN A 42 -5.97 22.29 -18.83
N LYS A 43 -5.56 21.01 -18.78
CA LYS A 43 -4.44 20.45 -19.56
C LYS A 43 -4.86 19.22 -20.34
N ASP A 44 -4.14 18.92 -21.41
CA ASP A 44 -4.20 17.61 -22.05
C ASP A 44 -3.82 16.52 -21.03
N PRO A 45 -4.62 15.44 -20.86
CA PRO A 45 -4.27 14.34 -19.98
C PRO A 45 -2.89 13.72 -20.27
N PHE A 46 -2.43 13.69 -21.52
CA PHE A 46 -1.12 13.15 -21.90
C PHE A 46 0.06 14.10 -21.63
N GLU A 47 -0.21 15.33 -21.18
CA GLU A 47 0.80 16.29 -20.71
C GLU A 47 0.86 16.40 -19.19
N CYS A 48 0.10 15.56 -18.47
CA CYS A 48 0.04 15.58 -17.02
C CYS A 48 1.03 14.61 -16.39
N ASN A 49 1.83 15.13 -15.44
CA ASN A 49 2.60 14.35 -14.48
C ASN A 49 1.98 14.54 -13.10
N LEU A 50 1.56 13.45 -12.46
CA LEU A 50 0.76 13.47 -11.24
C LEU A 50 1.25 12.42 -10.26
N ILE A 51 1.12 12.69 -8.96
CA ILE A 51 1.09 11.68 -7.91
C ILE A 51 -0.35 11.57 -7.42
N SER A 52 -0.92 10.38 -7.47
CA SER A 52 -2.29 10.10 -7.01
C SER A 52 -2.25 9.17 -5.81
N CYS A 53 -2.86 9.59 -4.70
CA CYS A 53 -2.98 8.80 -3.49
C CYS A 53 -4.42 8.31 -3.32
N HIS A 54 -4.67 7.02 -3.56
CA HIS A 54 -5.94 6.40 -3.21
C HIS A 54 -5.90 6.02 -1.73
N ILE A 55 -6.63 6.76 -0.90
CA ILE A 55 -6.60 6.61 0.57
C ILE A 55 -7.98 6.14 1.06
N GLY A 56 -8.08 4.84 1.32
CA GLY A 56 -9.27 4.19 1.90
C GLY A 56 -8.87 3.10 2.89
N ASN A 57 -9.68 2.05 3.01
CA ASN A 57 -9.31 0.84 3.78
C ASN A 57 -8.13 0.08 3.15
N GLY A 58 -7.98 0.19 1.83
CA GLY A 58 -6.73 -0.07 1.12
C GLY A 58 -6.11 1.25 0.70
N VAL A 59 -4.78 1.31 0.70
CA VAL A 59 -4.04 2.53 0.36
C VAL A 59 -3.05 2.22 -0.74
N SER A 60 -3.06 3.01 -1.81
CA SER A 60 -2.04 2.90 -2.86
C SER A 60 -1.69 4.27 -3.44
N VAL A 61 -0.42 4.45 -3.77
CA VAL A 61 0.10 5.64 -4.45
C VAL A 61 0.44 5.29 -5.89
N ASN A 62 0.20 6.19 -6.84
CA ASN A 62 0.52 6.00 -8.25
C ASN A 62 1.20 7.24 -8.82
N ALA A 63 2.35 7.01 -9.45
CA ALA A 63 3.02 8.00 -10.28
C ALA A 63 2.46 7.90 -11.71
N VAL A 64 1.97 9.02 -12.22
CA VAL A 64 1.53 9.20 -13.60
C VAL A 64 2.56 10.06 -14.31
N LYS A 65 3.06 9.59 -15.45
CA LYS A 65 3.99 10.32 -16.32
C LYS A 65 3.37 10.41 -17.71
N ASN A 66 3.22 11.63 -18.23
CA ASN A 66 2.59 11.92 -19.53
C ASN A 66 1.23 11.23 -19.66
N GLY A 67 0.38 11.33 -18.63
CA GLY A 67 -0.95 10.72 -18.58
C GLY A 67 -0.99 9.20 -18.40
N LEU A 68 0.15 8.52 -18.35
CA LEU A 68 0.24 7.07 -18.24
C LEU A 68 0.77 6.65 -16.86
N SER A 69 0.23 5.56 -16.33
CA SER A 69 0.71 4.96 -15.08
C SER A 69 2.17 4.48 -15.25
N TYR A 70 3.07 5.13 -14.51
CA TYR A 70 4.50 4.91 -14.55
C TYR A 70 4.95 3.95 -13.45
N ASP A 71 4.49 4.16 -12.21
CA ASP A 71 4.79 3.36 -11.02
C ASP A 71 3.63 3.35 -10.02
N THR A 72 3.52 2.33 -9.17
CA THR A 72 2.45 2.17 -8.19
C THR A 72 2.91 1.40 -6.95
N SER A 73 2.47 1.83 -5.76
CA SER A 73 2.97 1.30 -4.50
C SER A 73 2.58 -0.17 -4.26
N MET A 74 1.39 -0.57 -4.71
CA MET A 74 0.98 -1.97 -4.56
C MET A 74 1.68 -2.89 -5.57
N GLY A 75 1.92 -4.10 -5.13
CA GLY A 75 2.86 -5.03 -5.73
C GLY A 75 2.27 -6.10 -6.62
N PHE A 76 2.85 -7.29 -6.47
CA PHE A 76 2.28 -8.57 -6.89
C PHE A 76 0.90 -8.80 -6.25
N THR A 77 0.71 -8.31 -5.03
CA THR A 77 -0.55 -8.36 -4.28
C THR A 77 -0.90 -6.99 -3.71
N PRO A 78 -2.14 -6.78 -3.23
CA PRO A 78 -2.53 -5.54 -2.55
C PRO A 78 -1.92 -5.36 -1.14
N LEU A 79 -0.95 -6.19 -0.73
CA LEU A 79 -0.31 -6.12 0.58
C LEU A 79 0.86 -5.13 0.62
N GLU A 80 1.63 -5.01 -0.46
CA GLU A 80 2.78 -4.09 -0.57
C GLU A 80 2.34 -2.62 -0.61
N GLY A 81 3.21 -1.73 -0.13
CA GLY A 81 3.07 -0.29 -0.14
C GLY A 81 2.70 0.28 1.23
N ALA A 82 1.80 1.26 1.23
CA ALA A 82 1.44 1.99 2.44
C ALA A 82 0.79 1.11 3.52
N ILE A 83 0.86 1.57 4.78
CA ILE A 83 0.01 1.09 5.86
C ILE A 83 -1.46 1.27 5.46
N MET A 84 -2.28 0.28 5.80
CA MET A 84 -3.72 0.29 5.51
C MET A 84 -4.53 -0.08 6.76
N GLY A 85 -5.85 -0.20 6.61
CA GLY A 85 -6.73 -0.49 7.75
C GLY A 85 -6.39 -1.80 8.47
N THR A 86 -6.23 -2.90 7.71
CA THR A 86 -5.91 -4.23 8.27
C THR A 86 -4.70 -4.91 7.62
N ARG A 87 -4.11 -4.26 6.62
CA ARG A 87 -2.96 -4.78 5.86
C ARG A 87 -1.68 -4.13 6.34
N ALA A 88 -0.61 -4.92 6.43
CA ALA A 88 0.68 -4.48 6.96
C ALA A 88 1.30 -3.34 6.14
N GLY A 89 1.23 -3.40 4.81
CA GLY A 89 2.08 -2.55 3.97
C GLY A 89 3.51 -3.08 3.95
N ASP A 90 4.45 -2.23 3.59
CA ASP A 90 5.87 -2.55 3.52
C ASP A 90 6.50 -2.78 4.90
N HIS A 91 7.34 -3.80 4.97
CA HIS A 91 8.14 -4.18 6.13
C HIS A 91 9.27 -5.11 5.66
N ASP A 92 10.19 -5.43 6.56
CA ASP A 92 11.27 -6.37 6.26
C ASP A 92 10.72 -7.76 5.90
N ALA A 93 11.08 -8.28 4.73
CA ALA A 93 10.65 -9.60 4.28
C ALA A 93 11.14 -10.75 5.19
N ALA A 94 12.24 -10.56 5.93
CA ALA A 94 12.74 -11.55 6.88
C ALA A 94 11.93 -11.57 8.20
N LEU A 95 11.21 -10.49 8.52
CA LEU A 95 10.37 -10.39 9.71
C LEU A 95 9.34 -11.53 9.79
N ASP A 96 8.67 -11.78 8.67
CA ASP A 96 7.61 -12.78 8.59
C ASP A 96 8.12 -14.17 8.96
N PHE A 97 9.27 -14.57 8.40
CA PHE A 97 9.89 -15.86 8.69
C PHE A 97 10.35 -15.95 10.14
N TYR A 98 10.91 -14.88 10.69
CA TYR A 98 11.32 -14.83 12.09
C TYR A 98 10.12 -15.02 13.04
N VAL A 99 9.04 -14.26 12.83
CA VAL A 99 7.83 -14.35 13.66
C VAL A 99 7.15 -15.70 13.50
N MET A 100 7.06 -16.22 12.27
CA MET A 100 6.52 -17.56 12.01
C MET A 100 7.27 -18.64 12.81
N GLN A 101 8.60 -18.59 12.83
CA GLN A 101 9.41 -19.55 13.59
C GLN A 101 9.23 -19.39 15.11
N LYS A 102 9.07 -18.17 15.61
CA LYS A 102 8.92 -17.89 17.04
C LYS A 102 7.55 -18.23 17.60
N GLU A 103 6.50 -17.93 16.85
CA GLU A 103 5.10 -18.10 17.27
C GLU A 103 4.47 -19.39 16.72
N GLY A 104 5.19 -20.13 15.86
CA GLY A 104 4.71 -21.37 15.27
C GLY A 104 3.63 -21.19 14.19
N TYR A 105 3.59 -20.03 13.52
CA TYR A 105 2.61 -19.79 12.46
C TYR A 105 2.99 -20.48 11.14
N SER A 106 2.00 -21.09 10.50
CA SER A 106 2.09 -21.53 9.12
C SER A 106 2.13 -20.35 8.14
N PRO A 107 2.62 -20.55 6.90
CA PRO A 107 2.58 -19.53 5.85
C PRO A 107 1.16 -18.96 5.62
N GLN A 108 0.13 -19.81 5.70
CA GLN A 108 -1.27 -19.41 5.51
C GLN A 108 -1.77 -18.54 6.66
N GLU A 109 -1.38 -18.85 7.89
CA GLU A 109 -1.72 -18.04 9.07
C GLU A 109 -1.02 -16.68 9.01
N MET A 110 0.27 -16.65 8.67
CA MET A 110 1.00 -15.39 8.49
C MET A 110 0.36 -14.55 7.39
N TYR A 111 0.04 -15.13 6.24
CA TYR A 111 -0.68 -14.43 5.17
C TYR A 111 -2.00 -13.81 5.65
N LYS A 112 -2.77 -14.53 6.50
CA LYS A 112 -4.01 -14.02 7.10
C LYS A 112 -3.74 -12.90 8.10
N ILE A 113 -2.70 -13.02 8.93
CA ILE A 113 -2.28 -11.99 9.88
C ILE A 113 -1.96 -10.71 9.12
N LEU A 114 -1.04 -10.77 8.14
CA LEU A 114 -0.59 -9.63 7.35
C LEU A 114 -1.73 -8.93 6.60
N ASN A 115 -2.78 -9.66 6.20
CA ASN A 115 -3.91 -9.09 5.47
C ASN A 115 -5.09 -8.61 6.33
N LYS A 116 -5.29 -9.22 7.49
CA LYS A 116 -6.54 -9.05 8.27
C LYS A 116 -6.33 -8.63 9.71
N LYS A 117 -5.11 -8.68 10.24
CA LYS A 117 -4.79 -8.40 11.64
C LYS A 117 -3.62 -7.42 11.81
N SER A 118 -3.15 -6.81 10.72
CA SER A 118 -2.02 -5.86 10.71
C SER A 118 -2.50 -4.44 10.42
N GLY A 119 -1.62 -3.55 9.98
CA GLY A 119 -1.95 -2.16 9.67
C GLY A 119 -2.42 -1.38 10.89
N ILE A 120 -3.33 -0.43 10.70
CA ILE A 120 -3.95 0.35 11.77
C ILE A 120 -4.57 -0.56 12.84
N LEU A 121 -5.22 -1.66 12.44
CA LEU A 121 -5.79 -2.62 13.37
C LEU A 121 -4.72 -3.29 14.24
N GLY A 122 -3.61 -3.73 13.64
CA GLY A 122 -2.51 -4.33 14.39
C GLY A 122 -1.91 -3.35 15.39
N ILE A 123 -1.72 -2.09 14.97
CA ILE A 123 -1.14 -1.05 15.82
C ILE A 123 -2.09 -0.62 16.92
N THR A 124 -3.39 -0.45 16.65
CA THR A 124 -4.36 0.02 17.66
C THR A 124 -5.01 -1.10 18.47
N GLY A 125 -4.97 -2.35 17.98
CA GLY A 125 -5.62 -3.51 18.57
C GLY A 125 -7.16 -3.53 18.46
N LYS A 126 -7.81 -2.47 17.97
CA LYS A 126 -9.29 -2.41 17.89
C LYS A 126 -9.88 -1.54 16.80
N TYR A 127 -9.17 -0.54 16.28
CA TYR A 127 -9.72 0.39 15.28
C TYR A 127 -9.21 0.09 13.89
N VAL A 128 -10.08 0.32 12.90
CA VAL A 128 -9.76 0.24 11.46
C VAL A 128 -10.16 1.54 10.78
N ASP A 129 -11.34 2.08 11.13
CA ASP A 129 -11.84 3.33 10.58
C ASP A 129 -11.03 4.51 11.12
N ARG A 130 -10.48 5.32 10.21
CA ARG A 130 -9.68 6.49 10.58
C ARG A 130 -10.42 7.48 11.47
N ARG A 131 -11.75 7.58 11.38
CA ARG A 131 -12.55 8.46 12.23
C ARG A 131 -12.43 8.05 13.70
N ASP A 132 -12.56 6.76 13.98
CA ASP A 132 -12.41 6.21 15.33
C ASP A 132 -10.98 6.36 15.84
N VAL A 133 -9.99 6.18 14.96
CA VAL A 133 -8.57 6.37 15.30
C VAL A 133 -8.28 7.82 15.67
N ILE A 134 -8.76 8.79 14.88
CA ILE A 134 -8.57 10.23 15.14
C ILE A 134 -9.25 10.63 16.45
N GLU A 135 -10.48 10.16 16.69
CA GLU A 135 -11.19 10.42 17.93
C GLU A 135 -10.48 9.80 19.15
N ALA A 136 -9.97 8.58 19.01
CA ALA A 136 -9.23 7.95 20.09
C ALA A 136 -7.90 8.67 20.37
N ALA A 137 -7.19 9.09 19.32
CA ALA A 137 -5.96 9.86 19.44
C ALA A 137 -6.20 11.21 20.16
N SER A 138 -7.28 11.93 19.82
CA SER A 138 -7.63 13.20 20.48
C SER A 138 -8.02 13.02 21.95
N LYS A 139 -8.55 11.84 22.32
CA LYS A 139 -8.80 11.44 23.71
C LYS A 139 -7.57 10.88 24.43
N GLY A 140 -6.38 10.94 23.83
CA GLY A 140 -5.13 10.53 24.46
C GLY A 140 -4.77 9.05 24.28
N TYR A 141 -5.38 8.32 23.34
CA TYR A 141 -4.99 6.94 23.10
C TYR A 141 -3.68 6.84 22.30
N GLU A 142 -2.58 6.52 22.99
CA GLU A 142 -1.22 6.54 22.42
C GLU A 142 -1.05 5.64 21.20
N ARG A 143 -1.63 4.43 21.19
CA ARG A 143 -1.53 3.54 20.02
C ARG A 143 -2.28 4.08 18.79
N ALA A 144 -3.30 4.91 18.96
CA ALA A 144 -3.96 5.58 17.85
C ALA A 144 -3.13 6.75 17.30
N LYS A 145 -2.48 7.52 18.17
CA LYS A 145 -1.50 8.55 17.75
C LYS A 145 -0.37 7.92 16.94
N LEU A 146 0.23 6.84 17.47
CA LEU A 146 1.27 6.08 16.80
C LEU A 146 0.82 5.58 15.43
N ALA A 147 -0.40 5.03 15.31
CA ALA A 147 -0.91 4.55 14.03
C ALA A 147 -1.01 5.67 12.98
N ILE A 148 -1.48 6.86 13.37
CA ILE A 148 -1.56 8.04 12.50
C ILE A 148 -0.16 8.50 12.08
N GLU A 149 0.78 8.58 13.02
CA GLU A 149 2.15 8.99 12.75
C GLU A 149 2.86 8.03 11.80
N MET A 150 2.77 6.72 12.05
CA MET A 150 3.35 5.70 11.18
C MET A 150 2.75 5.72 9.77
N GLU A 151 1.42 5.79 9.68
CA GLU A 151 0.72 5.87 8.39
C GLU A 151 1.15 7.11 7.60
N SER A 152 1.22 8.28 8.25
CA SER A 152 1.60 9.53 7.61
C SER A 152 3.07 9.53 7.18
N TYR A 153 3.96 8.98 8.01
CA TYR A 153 5.39 8.92 7.73
C TYR A 153 5.70 8.02 6.52
N LEU A 154 5.11 6.82 6.45
CA LEU A 154 5.32 5.89 5.34
C LEU A 154 4.65 6.31 4.03
N LEU A 155 3.77 7.32 4.05
CA LEU A 155 3.23 7.90 2.81
C LEU A 155 4.18 8.92 2.18
N ILE A 156 5.18 9.42 2.92
CA ILE A 156 6.09 10.49 2.49
C ILE A 156 7.50 9.94 2.17
N LEU A 157 7.85 8.77 2.69
CA LEU A 157 9.06 8.01 2.32
C LEU A 157 8.85 7.22 1.02
#